data_AF-X0WQA1-F1
#
_entry.id   AF-X0WQA1-F1
#
_cell.length_a   1.000
_cell.length_b   1.000
_cell.length_c   1.000
_cell.angle_alpha   90.00
_cell.angle_beta   90.00
_cell.angle_gamma   90.00
#
_symmetry.space_group_name_H-M   'P 1'
#
loop_
_entity.id
_entity.type
_entity.pdbx_description
1 polymer ?
#
loop_
_entity_poly.entity_id
_entity_poly.type
_entity_poly.pdbx_seq_one_letter_code
_entity_poly.pdbx_strand_id
1 'polypeptide(L)'
;FSIAKKIFRSPPGKKIDWTSSFRTHYGWIVDPEAEKPVDEVLLTLMRAPKTYTREDIVEINCHGGPIPLRKSLELTLKFGARLAEPGEFTKRAFLKGRIDLSQAESVLDIVQAKTEKDLEIAVHQLKGDLSGKIDGIKKKMVDLLSYLEAEIDFSYEDIVLPTSQEKESQLKQILRMIDSLLEIGKTSRIYRQGLKTVIIGKSNVGKSSLLNALLQKERAIVSRSPGTTRDTIEEMIIIKGFPLWIIDTAGLRE
;
A
#
# COMPACT_ATOMS: atom_id res chain seq x y z
N PHE A 1 -6.17 -20.51 13.15
CA PHE A 1 -7.53 -21.08 13.37
C PHE A 1 -7.90 -21.37 14.82
N SER A 2 -6.97 -21.75 15.71
CA SER A 2 -7.26 -22.14 17.10
C SER A 2 -8.10 -21.11 17.87
N ILE A 3 -7.80 -19.81 17.71
CA ILE A 3 -8.54 -18.71 18.34
C ILE A 3 -9.99 -18.68 17.85
N ALA A 4 -10.20 -18.66 16.54
CA ALA A 4 -11.53 -18.65 15.93
C ALA A 4 -12.38 -19.85 16.35
N LYS A 5 -11.78 -21.05 16.48
CA LYS A 5 -12.47 -22.26 16.99
C LYS A 5 -13.03 -22.08 18.41
N LYS A 6 -12.38 -21.27 19.25
CA LYS A 6 -12.83 -21.02 20.63
C LYS A 6 -14.02 -20.08 20.68
N ILE A 7 -14.00 -19.01 19.88
CA ILE A 7 -14.96 -17.89 19.99
C ILE A 7 -16.12 -17.93 18.99
N PHE A 8 -16.01 -18.67 17.90
CA PHE A 8 -17.06 -18.75 16.89
C PHE A 8 -17.98 -19.96 17.11
N ARG A 9 -19.28 -19.78 16.92
CA ARG A 9 -20.30 -20.83 16.98
C ARG A 9 -21.14 -20.81 15.72
N SER A 10 -21.26 -21.96 15.06
CA SER A 10 -22.19 -22.12 13.94
C SER A 10 -23.63 -22.29 14.43
N PRO A 11 -24.62 -22.00 13.58
CA PRO A 11 -26.02 -22.29 13.89
C PRO A 11 -26.25 -23.78 14.20
N PRO A 12 -27.29 -24.12 14.98
CA PRO A 12 -27.66 -25.50 15.26
C PRO A 12 -27.76 -26.34 13.98
N GLY A 13 -27.18 -27.54 14.01
CA GLY A 13 -27.19 -28.47 12.88
C GLY A 13 -26.14 -28.21 11.77
N LYS A 14 -25.43 -27.07 11.79
CA LYS A 14 -24.35 -26.79 10.83
C LYS A 14 -22.98 -27.06 11.48
N LYS A 15 -22.20 -27.99 10.90
CA LYS A 15 -20.78 -28.19 11.25
C LYS A 15 -19.90 -27.29 10.40
N ILE A 16 -18.89 -26.70 11.02
CA ILE A 16 -17.89 -25.89 10.32
C ILE A 16 -16.81 -26.82 9.77
N ASP A 17 -16.60 -26.76 8.47
CA ASP A 17 -15.45 -27.37 7.84
C ASP A 17 -14.24 -26.44 7.96
N TRP A 18 -13.39 -26.70 8.95
CA TRP A 18 -12.15 -25.95 9.16
C TRP A 18 -11.05 -26.30 8.15
N THR A 19 -11.24 -27.28 7.27
CA THR A 19 -10.23 -27.72 6.30
C THR A 19 -10.33 -26.99 4.97
N SER A 20 -11.53 -26.60 4.56
CA SER A 20 -11.74 -25.84 3.32
C SER A 20 -11.21 -24.41 3.43
N SER A 21 -10.42 -23.97 2.45
CA SER A 21 -9.95 -22.59 2.30
C SER A 21 -10.92 -21.78 1.43
N PHE A 22 -10.97 -20.46 1.63
CA PHE A 22 -11.85 -19.52 0.95
C PHE A 22 -13.34 -19.87 1.06
N ARG A 23 -13.73 -20.47 2.20
CA ARG A 23 -15.13 -20.68 2.54
C ARG A 23 -15.56 -19.72 3.63
N THR A 24 -16.78 -19.22 3.46
CA THR A 24 -17.43 -18.33 4.41
C THR A 24 -18.48 -19.11 5.19
N HIS A 25 -18.48 -18.93 6.50
CA HIS A 25 -19.40 -19.57 7.43
C HIS A 25 -20.17 -18.49 8.17
N TYR A 26 -21.49 -18.60 8.14
CA TYR A 26 -22.37 -17.77 8.95
C TYR A 26 -22.49 -18.34 10.37
N GLY A 27 -22.53 -17.48 11.37
CA GLY A 27 -22.68 -17.86 12.78
C GLY A 27 -22.51 -16.68 13.73
N TRP A 28 -22.11 -16.98 14.96
CA TRP A 28 -22.02 -16.00 16.04
C TRP A 28 -20.62 -15.98 16.65
N ILE A 29 -20.13 -14.79 16.99
CA ILE A 29 -19.05 -14.64 17.96
C ILE A 29 -19.68 -14.71 19.36
N VAL A 30 -19.12 -15.56 20.20
CA VAL A 30 -19.61 -15.86 21.54
C VAL A 30 -18.45 -15.78 22.51
N ASP A 31 -18.66 -15.16 23.67
CA ASP A 31 -17.72 -15.27 24.79
C ASP A 31 -17.88 -16.67 25.42
N PRO A 32 -16.88 -17.57 25.33
CA PRO A 32 -17.02 -18.93 25.82
C PRO A 32 -17.04 -19.02 27.35
N GLU A 33 -16.65 -17.98 28.10
CA GLU A 33 -16.73 -17.98 29.56
C GLU A 33 -18.09 -17.52 30.08
N ALA A 34 -18.70 -16.55 29.40
CA ALA A 34 -20.02 -16.02 29.78
C ALA A 34 -21.18 -16.70 29.04
N GLU A 35 -20.88 -17.54 28.04
CA GLU A 35 -21.83 -18.14 27.09
C GLU A 35 -22.79 -17.12 26.44
N LYS A 36 -22.33 -15.86 26.27
CA LYS A 36 -23.12 -14.77 25.71
C LYS A 36 -22.74 -14.49 24.26
N PRO A 37 -23.73 -14.40 23.34
CA PRO A 37 -23.46 -13.94 21.98
C PRO A 37 -23.04 -12.47 22.01
N VAL A 38 -22.02 -12.15 21.23
CA VAL A 38 -21.51 -10.80 21.02
C VAL A 38 -22.07 -10.22 19.74
N ASP A 39 -21.97 -10.97 18.65
CA ASP A 39 -22.41 -10.52 17.34
C ASP A 39 -22.69 -11.68 16.40
N GLU A 40 -23.57 -11.45 15.43
CA GLU A 40 -23.81 -12.31 14.29
C GLU A 40 -22.85 -11.92 13.15
N VAL A 41 -22.09 -12.89 12.62
CA VAL A 41 -20.94 -12.61 11.74
C VAL A 41 -20.84 -13.57 10.56
N LEU A 42 -20.07 -13.15 9.55
CA LEU A 42 -19.53 -14.04 8.53
C LEU A 42 -18.04 -14.31 8.80
N LEU A 43 -17.69 -15.58 8.97
CA LEU A 43 -16.32 -16.06 9.19
C LEU A 43 -15.73 -16.62 7.90
N THR A 44 -14.67 -16.01 7.37
CA THR A 44 -13.95 -16.54 6.19
C THR A 44 -12.64 -17.19 6.60
N LEU A 45 -12.44 -18.45 6.20
CA LEU A 45 -11.23 -19.20 6.47
C LEU A 45 -10.31 -19.16 5.25
N MET A 46 -9.04 -18.76 5.44
CA MET A 46 -8.04 -18.74 4.36
C MET A 46 -6.78 -19.45 4.83
N ARG A 47 -6.38 -20.50 4.12
CA ARG A 47 -5.22 -21.32 4.48
C ARG A 47 -3.97 -20.90 3.74
N ALA A 48 -2.84 -20.95 4.45
CA ALA A 48 -1.53 -20.80 3.84
C ALA A 48 -1.31 -21.83 2.71
N PRO A 49 -0.48 -21.53 1.70
CA PRO A 49 0.20 -20.25 1.46
C PRO A 49 -0.64 -19.26 0.65
N LYS A 50 -1.87 -19.64 0.24
CA LYS A 50 -2.71 -18.85 -0.66
C LYS A 50 -3.47 -17.75 0.10
N THR A 51 -2.78 -16.93 0.87
CA THR A 51 -3.38 -15.82 1.63
C THR A 51 -2.58 -14.54 1.45
N TYR A 52 -3.11 -13.41 1.91
CA TYR A 52 -2.41 -12.13 1.84
C TYR A 52 -1.05 -12.17 2.55
N THR A 53 -0.96 -12.74 3.75
CA THR A 53 0.32 -12.84 4.48
C THR A 53 1.12 -14.11 4.18
N ARG A 54 0.60 -15.01 3.34
CA ARG A 54 1.07 -16.42 3.20
C ARG A 54 1.00 -17.23 4.50
N GLU A 55 0.15 -16.83 5.43
CA GLU A 55 -0.13 -17.54 6.69
C GLU A 55 -1.61 -17.95 6.75
N ASP A 56 -1.99 -18.79 7.71
CA ASP A 56 -3.40 -19.06 7.96
C ASP A 56 -4.09 -17.78 8.48
N ILE A 57 -5.11 -17.31 7.75
CA ILE A 57 -5.90 -16.12 8.08
C ILE A 57 -7.34 -16.52 8.36
N VAL A 58 -7.94 -15.85 9.34
CA VAL A 58 -9.39 -15.85 9.57
C VAL A 58 -9.85 -14.41 9.51
N GLU A 59 -10.86 -14.14 8.70
CA GLU A 59 -11.55 -12.86 8.69
C GLU A 59 -12.91 -13.00 9.37
N ILE A 60 -13.21 -12.10 10.30
CA ILE A 60 -14.49 -12.05 11.01
C ILE A 60 -15.19 -10.76 10.58
N ASN A 61 -16.19 -10.89 9.71
CA ASN A 61 -17.00 -9.76 9.25
C ASN A 61 -18.15 -9.54 10.23
N CYS A 62 -17.97 -8.57 11.12
CA CYS A 62 -18.92 -8.18 12.16
C CYS A 62 -19.79 -7.00 11.70
N HIS A 63 -20.83 -6.68 12.45
CA HIS A 63 -21.53 -5.41 12.29
C HIS A 63 -20.59 -4.23 12.56
N GLY A 64 -20.65 -3.19 11.71
CA GLY A 64 -19.72 -2.05 11.73
C GLY A 64 -19.85 -1.08 12.91
N GLY A 65 -20.62 -1.43 13.94
CA GLY A 65 -20.75 -0.64 15.16
C GLY A 65 -19.47 -0.69 16.02
N PRO A 66 -19.14 0.38 16.75
CA PRO A 66 -17.92 0.41 17.57
C PRO A 66 -17.92 -0.64 18.68
N ILE A 67 -19.09 -0.98 19.24
CA ILE A 67 -19.21 -1.95 20.33
C ILE A 67 -19.00 -3.40 19.86
N PRO A 68 -19.70 -3.92 18.83
CA PRO A 68 -19.44 -5.26 18.29
C PRO A 68 -17.99 -5.45 17.84
N LEU A 69 -17.40 -4.45 17.17
CA LEU A 69 -16.02 -4.51 16.70
C LEU A 69 -15.04 -4.59 17.88
N ARG A 70 -15.18 -3.71 18.88
CA ARG A 70 -14.32 -3.71 20.06
C ARG A 70 -14.43 -5.02 20.85
N LYS A 71 -15.66 -5.52 21.05
CA LYS A 71 -15.90 -6.78 21.76
C LYS A 71 -15.32 -7.98 21.04
N SER A 72 -15.46 -8.05 19.72
CA SER A 72 -14.86 -9.10 18.90
C SER A 72 -13.34 -9.07 18.96
N LEU A 73 -12.73 -7.88 18.88
CA LEU A 73 -11.29 -7.71 19.03
C LEU A 73 -10.81 -8.13 20.44
N GLU A 74 -11.46 -7.64 21.50
CA GLU A 74 -11.19 -8.01 22.89
C GLU A 74 -11.15 -9.53 23.07
N LEU A 75 -12.13 -10.25 22.52
CA LEU A 75 -12.18 -11.72 22.56
C LEU A 75 -11.01 -12.36 21.81
N THR A 76 -10.67 -11.90 20.61
CA THR A 76 -9.52 -12.47 19.88
C THR A 76 -8.21 -12.31 20.66
N LEU A 77 -8.01 -11.16 21.30
CA LEU A 77 -6.82 -10.88 22.13
C LEU A 77 -6.82 -11.77 23.38
N LYS A 78 -7.95 -11.84 24.10
CA LYS A 78 -8.12 -12.68 25.30
C LYS A 78 -7.77 -14.14 25.03
N PHE A 79 -8.08 -14.67 23.84
CA PHE A 79 -7.81 -16.06 23.48
C PHE A 79 -6.48 -16.32 22.76
N GLY A 80 -5.58 -15.32 22.74
CA GLY A 80 -4.17 -15.51 22.37
C GLY A 80 -3.69 -14.75 21.14
N ALA A 81 -4.51 -13.88 20.54
CA ALA A 81 -4.01 -12.97 19.52
C ALA A 81 -3.19 -11.84 20.15
N ARG A 82 -2.18 -11.35 19.43
CA ARG A 82 -1.54 -10.06 19.71
C ARG A 82 -2.13 -9.01 18.78
N LEU A 83 -2.29 -7.78 19.28
CA LEU A 83 -2.65 -6.65 18.45
C LEU A 83 -1.53 -6.39 17.42
N ALA A 84 -1.91 -6.32 16.14
CA ALA A 84 -0.95 -6.10 15.05
C ALA A 84 -0.37 -4.67 15.10
N GLU A 85 0.91 -4.55 14.73
CA GLU A 85 1.58 -3.27 14.56
C GLU A 85 1.15 -2.59 13.23
N PRO A 86 1.37 -1.27 13.08
CA PRO A 86 1.11 -0.57 11.81
C PRO A 86 1.82 -1.25 10.64
N GLY A 87 1.05 -1.60 9.60
CA GLY A 87 1.57 -2.24 8.39
C GLY A 87 2.02 -3.70 8.56
N GLU A 88 1.82 -4.33 9.73
CA GLU A 88 2.39 -5.65 10.03
C GLU A 88 1.92 -6.74 9.06
N PHE A 89 0.66 -6.73 8.64
CA PHE A 89 0.13 -7.69 7.66
C PHE A 89 0.87 -7.58 6.31
N THR A 90 1.05 -6.37 5.79
CA THR A 90 1.79 -6.14 4.54
C THR A 90 3.27 -6.49 4.69
N LYS A 91 3.89 -6.15 5.84
CA LYS A 91 5.26 -6.56 6.17
C LYS A 91 5.43 -8.08 6.14
N ARG A 92 4.49 -8.84 6.71
CA ARG A 92 4.50 -10.32 6.67
C ARG A 92 4.38 -10.85 5.24
N ALA A 93 3.52 -10.25 4.42
CA ALA A 93 3.39 -10.60 3.00
C ALA A 93 4.72 -10.40 2.23
N PHE A 94 5.42 -9.28 2.49
CA PHE A 94 6.74 -8.99 1.94
C PHE A 94 7.79 -10.00 2.41
N LEU A 95 7.92 -10.20 3.73
CA LEU A 95 8.92 -11.12 4.31
C LEU A 95 8.74 -12.57 3.85
N LYS A 96 7.51 -12.99 3.55
CA LYS A 96 7.24 -14.32 2.99
C LYS A 96 7.34 -14.38 1.46
N GLY A 97 7.81 -13.31 0.81
CA GLY A 97 8.04 -13.24 -0.63
C GLY A 97 6.77 -13.33 -1.48
N ARG A 98 5.61 -12.89 -0.94
CA ARG A 98 4.39 -12.76 -1.73
C ARG A 98 4.44 -11.55 -2.65
N ILE A 99 4.99 -10.46 -2.13
CA ILE A 99 5.12 -9.16 -2.76
C ILE A 99 6.53 -8.65 -2.50
N ASP A 100 7.07 -7.82 -3.37
CA ASP A 100 8.31 -7.08 -3.11
C ASP A 100 8.04 -5.77 -2.35
N LEU A 101 9.11 -5.01 -2.07
CA LEU A 101 9.03 -3.77 -1.30
C LEU A 101 8.23 -2.69 -2.03
N SER A 102 8.41 -2.56 -3.35
CA SER A 102 7.70 -1.56 -4.14
C SER A 102 6.20 -1.84 -4.17
N GLN A 103 5.79 -3.11 -4.26
CA GLN A 103 4.40 -3.53 -4.17
C GLN A 103 3.82 -3.32 -2.76
N ALA A 104 4.62 -3.56 -1.71
CA ALA A 104 4.22 -3.32 -0.33
C ALA A 104 3.94 -1.84 -0.05
N GLU A 105 4.78 -0.93 -0.56
CA GLU A 105 4.55 0.52 -0.49
C GLU A 105 3.27 0.91 -1.23
N SER A 106 3.01 0.34 -2.41
CA SER A 106 1.81 0.64 -3.20
C SER A 106 0.49 0.29 -2.52
N VAL A 107 0.48 -0.64 -1.57
CA VAL A 107 -0.74 -0.91 -0.77
C VAL A 107 -1.16 0.34 -0.01
N LEU A 108 -0.20 1.07 0.57
CA LEU A 108 -0.49 2.32 1.27
C LEU A 108 -0.88 3.41 0.27
N ASP A 109 -0.19 3.49 -0.86
CA ASP A 109 -0.49 4.47 -1.91
C ASP A 109 -1.92 4.33 -2.44
N ILE A 110 -2.43 3.11 -2.63
CA ILE A 110 -3.83 2.87 -3.05
C ILE A 110 -4.82 3.40 -2.01
N VAL A 111 -4.56 3.15 -0.72
CA VAL A 111 -5.44 3.58 0.37
C VAL A 111 -5.43 5.10 0.53
N GLN A 112 -4.29 5.74 0.24
CA GLN A 112 -4.09 7.18 0.37
C GLN A 112 -4.34 7.96 -0.93
N ALA A 113 -4.64 7.27 -2.03
CA ALA A 113 -4.74 7.86 -3.36
C ALA A 113 -5.76 9.01 -3.37
N LYS A 114 -5.34 10.17 -3.87
CA LYS A 114 -6.14 11.40 -3.82
C LYS A 114 -6.80 11.76 -5.13
N THR A 115 -6.30 11.21 -6.23
CA THR A 115 -6.84 11.41 -7.57
C THR A 115 -6.92 10.07 -8.29
N GLU A 116 -7.76 9.97 -9.33
CA GLU A 116 -7.86 8.76 -10.14
C GLU A 116 -6.51 8.36 -10.75
N LYS A 117 -5.70 9.36 -11.15
CA LYS A 117 -4.38 9.10 -11.73
C LYS A 117 -3.39 8.57 -10.70
N ASP A 118 -3.45 9.08 -9.47
CA ASP A 118 -2.66 8.57 -8.35
C ASP A 118 -3.00 7.10 -8.05
N LEU A 119 -4.29 6.79 -7.99
CA LEU A 119 -4.79 5.41 -7.84
C LEU A 119 -4.31 4.50 -8.98
N GLU A 120 -4.41 4.96 -10.23
CA GLU A 120 -3.96 4.22 -11.41
C GLU A 120 -2.47 3.86 -11.28
N ILE A 121 -1.62 4.82 -10.94
CA ILE A 121 -0.18 4.62 -10.73
C ILE A 121 0.06 3.58 -9.62
N ALA A 122 -0.60 3.72 -8.47
CA ALA A 122 -0.45 2.83 -7.34
C ALA A 122 -0.90 1.38 -7.66
N VAL A 123 -1.98 1.22 -8.42
CA VAL A 123 -2.45 -0.09 -8.89
C VAL A 123 -1.46 -0.75 -9.85
N HIS A 124 -0.86 0.00 -10.78
CA HIS A 124 0.17 -0.52 -11.68
C HIS A 124 1.41 -0.98 -10.92
N GLN A 125 1.85 -0.21 -9.92
CA GLN A 125 2.98 -0.60 -9.08
C GLN A 125 2.65 -1.83 -8.22
N LEU A 126 1.43 -1.93 -7.66
CA LEU A 126 0.98 -3.13 -6.95
C LEU A 126 0.98 -4.39 -7.84
N LYS A 127 0.64 -4.25 -9.14
CA LYS A 127 0.73 -5.35 -10.12
C LYS A 127 2.16 -5.83 -10.40
N GLY A 128 3.17 -5.07 -9.98
CA GLY A 128 4.58 -5.41 -10.15
C GLY A 128 5.23 -4.82 -11.40
N ASP A 129 4.60 -3.81 -12.02
CA ASP A 129 5.14 -3.20 -13.25
C ASP A 129 6.52 -2.56 -13.02
N LEU A 130 6.73 -1.92 -11.87
CA LEU A 130 8.03 -1.36 -11.49
C LEU A 130 9.06 -2.48 -11.24
N SER A 131 8.66 -3.51 -10.50
CA SER A 131 9.48 -4.69 -10.20
C SER A 131 9.97 -5.36 -11.47
N GLY A 132 9.08 -5.58 -12.46
CA GLY A 132 9.46 -6.16 -13.74
C GLY A 132 10.47 -5.31 -14.51
N LYS A 133 10.36 -3.98 -14.46
CA LYS A 133 11.36 -3.08 -15.07
C LYS A 133 12.71 -3.14 -14.35
N ILE A 134 12.70 -3.15 -13.01
CA ILE A 134 13.91 -3.27 -12.19
C ILE A 134 14.58 -4.63 -12.42
N ASP A 135 13.82 -5.72 -12.44
CA ASP A 135 14.34 -7.07 -12.69
C ASP A 135 14.95 -7.19 -14.09
N GLY A 136 14.33 -6.54 -15.09
CA GLY A 136 14.90 -6.45 -16.43
C GLY A 136 16.26 -5.72 -16.47
N ILE A 137 16.40 -4.64 -15.72
CA ILE A 137 17.67 -3.92 -15.57
C ILE A 137 18.69 -4.77 -14.83
N LYS A 138 18.29 -5.36 -13.69
CA LYS A 138 19.13 -6.22 -12.86
C LYS A 138 19.67 -7.39 -13.66
N LYS A 139 18.84 -8.04 -14.48
CA LYS A 139 19.27 -9.15 -15.35
C LYS A 139 20.38 -8.70 -16.29
N LYS A 140 20.21 -7.58 -16.98
CA LYS A 140 21.24 -7.01 -17.87
C LYS A 140 22.54 -6.68 -17.13
N MET A 141 22.45 -6.17 -15.90
CA MET A 141 23.63 -5.90 -15.07
C MET A 141 24.35 -7.20 -14.67
N VAL A 142 23.62 -8.24 -14.28
CA VAL A 142 24.19 -9.55 -13.94
C VAL A 142 24.84 -10.20 -15.17
N ASP A 143 24.21 -10.11 -16.34
CA ASP A 143 24.77 -10.61 -17.59
C ASP A 143 26.09 -9.89 -17.92
N LEU A 144 26.12 -8.55 -17.80
CA LEU A 144 27.33 -7.76 -18.01
C LEU A 144 28.44 -8.10 -17.01
N LEU A 145 28.09 -8.25 -15.73
CA LEU A 145 29.02 -8.66 -14.68
C LEU A 145 29.61 -10.05 -14.99
N SER A 146 28.79 -10.98 -15.46
CA SER A 146 29.24 -12.34 -15.80
C SER A 146 30.30 -12.33 -16.91
N TYR A 147 30.19 -11.43 -17.89
CA TYR A 147 31.23 -11.29 -18.93
C TYR A 147 32.54 -10.72 -18.40
N LEU A 148 32.47 -9.79 -17.43
CA LEU A 148 33.65 -9.18 -16.82
C LEU A 148 34.38 -10.18 -15.92
N GLU A 149 33.63 -10.94 -15.11
CA GLU A 149 34.20 -12.00 -14.27
C GLU A 149 34.88 -13.08 -15.13
N ALA A 150 34.22 -13.52 -16.21
CA ALA A 150 34.79 -14.51 -17.12
C ALA A 150 36.09 -14.02 -17.80
N GLU A 151 36.19 -12.74 -18.12
CA GLU A 151 37.40 -12.13 -18.71
C GLU A 151 38.58 -12.13 -17.72
N ILE A 152 38.29 -11.98 -16.43
CA ILE A 152 39.31 -12.01 -15.36
C ILE A 152 39.75 -13.45 -15.10
N ASP A 153 38.80 -14.37 -14.91
CA ASP A 153 39.06 -15.74 -14.47
C ASP A 153 39.62 -16.64 -15.57
N PHE A 154 39.25 -16.41 -16.83
CA PHE A 154 39.56 -17.29 -17.96
C PHE A 154 40.34 -16.59 -19.08
N SER A 155 41.17 -15.60 -18.72
CA SER A 155 41.96 -14.80 -19.67
C SER A 155 42.88 -15.61 -20.60
N TYR A 156 43.18 -16.88 -20.29
CA TYR A 156 44.01 -17.79 -21.09
C TYR A 156 43.22 -18.85 -21.85
N GLU A 157 41.90 -18.92 -21.67
CA GLU A 157 41.02 -19.84 -22.40
C GLU A 157 40.40 -19.12 -23.60
N ASP A 158 40.20 -19.85 -24.71
CA ASP A 158 39.57 -19.33 -25.93
C ASP A 158 38.05 -19.18 -25.75
N ILE A 159 37.64 -18.27 -24.87
CA ILE A 159 36.24 -17.93 -24.61
C ILE A 159 35.83 -16.76 -25.51
N VAL A 160 34.75 -16.94 -26.27
CA VAL A 160 34.16 -15.85 -27.06
C VAL A 160 33.41 -14.90 -26.13
N LEU A 161 34.04 -13.78 -25.78
CA LEU A 161 33.48 -12.74 -24.94
C LEU A 161 33.09 -11.50 -25.77
N PRO A 162 32.09 -10.71 -25.32
CA PRO A 162 31.78 -9.44 -25.95
C PRO A 162 32.97 -8.48 -25.95
N THR A 163 33.11 -7.72 -27.03
CA THR A 163 34.12 -6.66 -27.14
C THR A 163 33.86 -5.52 -26.14
N SER A 164 34.89 -4.72 -25.84
CA SER A 164 34.74 -3.55 -24.97
C SER A 164 33.68 -2.56 -25.49
N GLN A 165 33.54 -2.41 -26.80
CA GLN A 165 32.51 -1.55 -27.41
C GLN A 165 31.09 -2.11 -27.19
N GLU A 166 30.91 -3.42 -27.28
CA GLU A 166 29.62 -4.06 -26.99
C GLU A 166 29.25 -3.95 -25.51
N LYS A 167 30.22 -4.16 -24.60
CA LYS A 167 30.03 -3.96 -23.15
C LYS A 167 29.65 -2.50 -22.84
N GLU A 168 30.35 -1.53 -23.42
CA GLU A 168 30.04 -0.10 -23.26
C GLU A 168 28.63 0.24 -23.79
N SER A 169 28.24 -0.33 -24.93
CA SER A 169 26.90 -0.15 -25.49
C SER A 169 25.82 -0.71 -24.56
N GLN A 170 26.03 -1.91 -23.99
CA GLN A 170 25.11 -2.51 -23.01
C GLN A 170 24.98 -1.63 -21.75
N LEU A 171 26.09 -1.11 -21.24
CA LEU A 171 26.08 -0.20 -20.09
C LEU A 171 25.30 1.09 -20.39
N LYS A 172 25.51 1.70 -21.56
CA LYS A 172 24.74 2.87 -22.01
C LYS A 172 23.25 2.57 -22.14
N GLN A 173 22.88 1.35 -22.57
CA GLN A 173 21.47 0.93 -22.61
C GLN A 173 20.86 0.86 -21.20
N ILE A 174 21.57 0.25 -20.24
CA ILE A 174 21.14 0.17 -18.84
C ILE A 174 20.93 1.57 -18.25
N LEU A 175 21.88 2.48 -18.46
CA LEU A 175 21.77 3.87 -17.98
C LEU A 175 20.54 4.57 -18.55
N ARG A 176 20.28 4.45 -19.86
CA ARG A 176 19.08 5.02 -20.48
C ARG A 176 17.77 4.48 -19.89
N MET A 177 17.74 3.18 -19.54
CA MET A 177 16.57 2.58 -18.89
C MET A 177 16.36 3.16 -17.49
N ILE A 178 17.44 3.35 -16.72
CA ILE A 178 17.40 3.98 -15.39
C ILE A 178 16.94 5.44 -15.50
N ASP A 179 17.51 6.22 -16.42
CA ASP A 179 17.13 7.62 -16.63
C ASP A 179 15.65 7.76 -16.97
N SER A 180 15.13 6.87 -17.83
CA SER A 180 13.70 6.83 -18.15
C SER A 180 12.83 6.58 -16.92
N LEU A 181 13.23 5.67 -16.02
CA LEU A 181 12.52 5.42 -14.77
C LEU A 181 12.55 6.63 -13.83
N LEU A 182 13.70 7.32 -13.75
CA LEU A 182 13.86 8.51 -12.92
C LEU A 182 12.95 9.66 -13.40
N GLU A 183 12.84 9.89 -14.70
CA GLU A 183 11.94 10.91 -15.26
C GLU A 183 10.46 10.60 -14.98
N ILE A 184 10.05 9.33 -15.13
CA ILE A 184 8.70 8.89 -14.76
C ILE A 184 8.45 9.09 -13.26
N GLY A 185 9.45 8.82 -12.43
CA GLY A 185 9.39 8.99 -10.98
C GLY A 185 9.11 10.43 -10.55
N LYS A 186 9.70 11.43 -11.24
CA LYS A 186 9.44 12.86 -10.98
C LYS A 186 7.97 13.20 -11.18
N THR A 187 7.39 12.76 -12.29
CA THR A 187 5.97 13.00 -12.61
C THR A 187 5.06 12.27 -11.61
N SER A 188 5.37 11.01 -11.30
CA SER A 188 4.58 10.19 -10.36
C SER A 188 4.57 10.79 -8.95
N ARG A 189 5.69 11.41 -8.54
CA ARG A 189 5.79 12.12 -7.26
C ARG A 189 4.82 13.29 -7.17
N ILE A 190 4.60 14.03 -8.26
CA ILE A 190 3.64 15.14 -8.30
C ILE A 190 2.21 14.64 -8.07
N TYR A 191 1.83 13.52 -8.69
CA TYR A 191 0.50 12.92 -8.47
C TYR A 191 0.30 12.44 -7.03
N ARG A 192 1.30 11.79 -6.42
CA ARG A 192 1.21 11.30 -5.03
C ARG A 192 1.24 12.42 -3.98
N GLN A 193 2.24 13.29 -4.06
CA GLN A 193 2.50 14.29 -3.03
C GLN A 193 1.68 15.56 -3.22
N GLY A 194 1.29 15.86 -4.46
CA GLY A 194 0.68 17.12 -4.83
C GLY A 194 1.70 18.27 -4.90
N LEU A 195 1.25 19.38 -5.46
CA LEU A 195 2.04 20.61 -5.59
C LEU A 195 1.72 21.57 -4.45
N LYS A 196 2.72 21.95 -3.66
CA LYS A 196 2.61 23.06 -2.73
C LYS A 196 2.42 24.36 -3.51
N THR A 197 1.30 25.02 -3.28
CA THR A 197 0.84 26.16 -4.06
C THR A 197 0.53 27.32 -3.12
N VAL A 198 1.12 28.47 -3.40
CA VAL A 198 0.91 29.70 -2.64
C VAL A 198 0.23 30.73 -3.53
N ILE A 199 -0.82 31.38 -3.00
CA ILE A 199 -1.52 32.48 -3.67
C ILE A 199 -0.94 33.81 -3.18
N ILE A 200 -0.20 34.51 -4.05
CA ILE A 200 0.44 35.80 -3.74
C ILE A 200 -0.36 36.95 -4.36
N GLY A 201 -0.45 38.07 -3.64
CA GLY A 201 -1.09 39.29 -4.14
C GLY A 201 -1.12 40.37 -3.06
N LYS A 202 -1.41 41.62 -3.45
CA LYS A 202 -1.52 42.76 -2.50
C LYS A 202 -2.64 42.52 -1.47
N SER A 203 -2.67 43.31 -0.40
CA SER A 203 -3.80 43.26 0.55
C SER A 203 -5.12 43.57 -0.17
N ASN A 204 -6.23 42.94 0.26
CA ASN A 204 -7.59 43.15 -0.26
C ASN A 204 -7.83 42.90 -1.76
N VAL A 205 -6.92 42.23 -2.49
CA VAL A 205 -7.11 41.88 -3.92
C VAL A 205 -8.02 40.66 -4.16
N GLY A 206 -8.72 40.19 -3.12
CA GLY A 206 -9.63 39.04 -3.24
C GLY A 206 -8.98 37.65 -3.11
N LYS A 207 -7.76 37.54 -2.55
CA LYS A 207 -7.09 36.24 -2.34
C LYS A 207 -7.95 35.24 -1.56
N SER A 208 -8.51 35.66 -0.43
CA SER A 208 -9.37 34.81 0.41
C SER A 208 -10.68 34.43 -0.30
N SER A 209 -11.22 35.34 -1.12
CA SER A 209 -12.42 35.05 -1.93
C SER A 209 -12.13 34.01 -3.01
N LEU A 210 -10.98 34.09 -3.69
CA LEU A 210 -10.54 33.08 -4.66
C LEU A 210 -10.32 31.72 -3.99
N LEU A 211 -9.62 31.69 -2.86
CA LEU A 211 -9.38 30.47 -2.09
C LEU A 211 -10.71 29.79 -1.73
N ASN A 212 -11.64 30.53 -1.15
CA ASN A 212 -12.96 30.00 -0.80
C ASN A 212 -13.73 29.49 -2.02
N ALA A 213 -13.67 30.20 -3.15
CA ALA A 213 -14.31 29.75 -4.38
C ALA A 213 -13.71 28.45 -4.93
N LEU A 214 -12.39 28.29 -4.85
CA LEU A 214 -11.69 27.04 -5.24
C LEU A 214 -12.04 25.88 -4.30
N LEU A 215 -12.02 26.12 -2.98
CA LEU A 215 -12.33 25.11 -1.97
C LEU A 215 -13.78 24.62 -2.04
N GLN A 216 -14.73 25.47 -2.46
CA GLN A 216 -16.13 25.09 -2.60
C GLN A 216 -16.41 24.24 -3.85
N LYS A 217 -15.59 24.35 -4.90
CA LYS A 217 -15.80 23.64 -6.17
C LYS A 217 -15.04 22.32 -6.28
N GLU A 218 -13.80 22.26 -5.76
CA GLU A 218 -12.83 21.20 -6.09
C GLU A 218 -12.36 20.41 -4.85
N ARG A 219 -13.21 20.31 -3.84
CA ARG A 219 -12.87 19.66 -2.56
C ARG A 219 -12.65 18.15 -2.78
N ALA A 220 -11.41 17.69 -2.57
CA ALA A 220 -11.15 16.28 -2.39
C ALA A 220 -11.80 15.86 -1.05
N ILE A 221 -12.54 14.74 -1.03
CA ILE A 221 -13.00 14.14 0.23
C ILE A 221 -11.77 13.53 0.89
N VAL A 222 -11.01 14.35 1.63
CA VAL A 222 -9.93 13.87 2.48
C VAL A 222 -10.56 13.29 3.74
N SER A 223 -10.35 11.99 3.98
CA SER A 223 -10.76 11.38 5.24
C SER A 223 -10.11 12.14 6.39
N ARG A 224 -10.92 12.69 7.30
CA ARG A 224 -10.45 13.26 8.57
C ARG A 224 -9.94 12.11 9.43
N SER A 225 -8.67 11.77 9.31
CA SER A 225 -8.01 10.95 10.33
C SER A 225 -7.78 11.84 11.57
N PRO A 226 -8.34 11.52 12.75
CA PRO A 226 -8.09 12.28 13.96
C PRO A 226 -6.60 12.16 14.32
N GLY A 227 -5.84 13.25 14.20
CA GLY A 227 -4.42 13.25 14.59
C GLY A 227 -3.49 14.25 13.92
N THR A 228 -3.88 14.94 12.83
CA THR A 228 -3.02 15.95 12.17
C THR A 228 -3.29 17.37 12.67
N THR A 229 -3.58 17.53 13.97
CA THR A 229 -3.58 18.86 14.61
C THR A 229 -2.15 19.26 14.91
N ARG A 230 -1.49 19.91 13.93
CA ARG A 230 -0.48 20.95 14.10
C ARG A 230 0.03 21.34 12.70
N ASP A 231 0.11 22.64 12.47
CA ASP A 231 0.80 23.32 11.37
C ASP A 231 -0.03 23.63 10.11
N THR A 232 -0.52 24.88 10.06
CA THR A 232 -1.15 25.55 8.91
C THR A 232 -2.42 24.86 8.39
N ILE A 233 -3.46 25.63 8.08
CA ILE A 233 -4.64 25.08 7.39
C ILE A 233 -4.21 24.82 5.92
N GLU A 234 -3.44 23.75 5.68
CA GLU A 234 -3.11 23.25 4.34
C GLU A 234 -4.36 22.55 3.80
N GLU A 235 -5.10 23.23 2.92
CA GLU A 235 -6.26 22.63 2.26
C GLU A 235 -5.84 22.07 0.89
N MET A 236 -6.37 20.90 0.54
CA MET A 236 -6.13 20.30 -0.77
C MET A 236 -7.29 20.57 -1.73
N ILE A 237 -6.97 20.99 -2.95
CA ILE A 237 -7.89 20.99 -4.09
C ILE A 237 -7.34 20.12 -5.21
N ILE A 238 -8.23 19.57 -6.04
CA ILE A 238 -7.85 18.84 -7.23
C ILE A 238 -8.16 19.70 -8.45
N ILE A 239 -7.15 20.01 -9.27
CA ILE A 239 -7.37 20.75 -10.52
C ILE A 239 -6.90 19.88 -11.68
N LYS A 240 -7.81 19.52 -12.58
CA LYS A 240 -7.51 18.68 -13.76
C LYS A 240 -6.76 17.39 -13.41
N GLY A 241 -7.10 16.76 -12.28
CA GLY A 241 -6.47 15.52 -11.81
C GLY A 241 -5.14 15.69 -11.07
N PHE A 242 -4.68 16.93 -10.85
CA PHE A 242 -3.49 17.21 -10.04
C PHE A 242 -3.90 17.65 -8.63
N PRO A 243 -3.31 17.07 -7.57
CA PRO A 243 -3.52 17.56 -6.21
C PRO A 243 -2.67 18.80 -5.96
N LEU A 244 -3.30 19.88 -5.48
CA LEU A 244 -2.64 21.11 -5.08
C LEU A 244 -2.90 21.35 -3.59
N TRP A 245 -1.82 21.48 -2.82
CA TRP A 245 -1.87 21.92 -1.44
C TRP A 245 -1.82 23.43 -1.40
N ILE A 246 -2.93 24.07 -1.05
CA ILE A 246 -2.98 25.52 -0.94
C ILE A 246 -2.52 25.91 0.46
N ILE A 247 -1.44 26.69 0.52
CA ILE A 247 -0.87 27.19 1.76
C ILE A 247 -1.39 28.61 1.97
N ASP A 248 -2.21 28.80 3.01
CA ASP A 248 -2.70 30.14 3.35
C ASP A 248 -1.60 30.97 4.03
N THR A 249 -0.99 31.85 3.24
CA THR A 249 0.00 32.82 3.71
C THR A 249 -0.59 33.91 4.61
N ALA A 250 -1.91 34.06 4.70
CA ALA A 250 -2.53 35.07 5.56
C ALA A 250 -2.31 34.80 7.06
N GLY A 251 -2.08 33.54 7.44
CA GLY A 251 -1.76 33.13 8.82
C GLY A 251 -0.26 33.14 9.17
N LEU A 252 0.64 33.39 8.20
CA LEU A 252 2.09 33.52 8.43
C LEU A 252 2.51 34.94 8.87
N ARG A 253 1.54 35.73 9.37
CA ARG A 253 1.81 37.02 10.03
C ARG A 253 1.65 36.84 11.53
N GLU A 254 2.71 36.37 12.16
CA GLU A 254 3.22 36.78 13.48
C GLU A 254 4.72 36.45 13.56
#